data_AF-K5X1R7-F1
#
_entry.id   AF-K5X1R7-F1
#
_cell.length_a   1.000
_cell.length_b   1.000
_cell.length_c   1.000
_cell.angle_alpha   90.00
_cell.angle_beta   90.00
_cell.angle_gamma   90.00
#
_symmetry.space_group_name_H-M   'P 1'
#
loop_
_entity.id
_entity.type
_entity.pdbx_description
1 polymer ?
#
loop_
_entity_poly.entity_id
_entity_poly.type
_entity_poly.pdbx_seq_one_letter_code
_entity_poly.pdbx_strand_id
1 'polypeptide(L)'
;MDVYFERSTNDFSNDAVARSTAAKLKLESFYKVAVDAAIERNARRIELETRLVQLHTPESKEREIRKYTKSESQQLRLRRTKIKLSDFRTVKVIGKGAFGEVRLVQKTDTAKVYAMKSLQKAEMLKRDQLAHVRAERDVLAESTSPWVVQLFYSFQDPLYLYLIMEFLPGGDLMTMLMKYDVFSEDVTRFYMAECILAIEAVHNLGYIHRDIKPDNVLIDRNGHLKLSDFGLSTGLHKGSDPEYYKKYIEQEKGRDPARNSVQVNPINLTMSREQIATWKANRRKLAYSTVGTPDYIAPEVFMMQGYGKECDWWSLGAIFFECLVGYAPFCSDNPGDTYKKIVDWPKYLFFPEEVYISREGEELIRSMMNWSESRLNVHQIKAHPFFYGADWNSLRQIEPPFVPRLQSITDTSYFPTDDLGNMPDQLDKVEGVGAEKDLAFLGFTFKRFTGS
;
A
#
# COMPACT_ATOMS: atom_id res chain seq x y z
N MET A 1 39.96 47.68 5.12
CA MET A 1 40.37 46.33 5.58
C MET A 1 39.09 45.56 5.81
N ASP A 2 38.70 44.72 4.86
CA ASP A 2 37.57 43.82 5.07
C ASP A 2 38.03 42.70 6.01
N VAL A 3 37.41 42.63 7.18
CA VAL A 3 37.74 41.64 8.20
C VAL A 3 37.07 40.33 7.80
N TYR A 4 37.85 39.38 7.30
CA TYR A 4 37.40 38.02 7.06
C TYR A 4 37.44 37.24 8.36
N PHE A 5 36.27 36.88 8.88
CA PHE A 5 36.14 35.98 10.02
C PHE A 5 35.98 34.54 9.51
N GLU A 6 36.98 33.69 9.77
CA GLU A 6 36.81 32.25 9.62
C GLU A 6 35.95 31.71 10.77
N ARG A 7 34.87 30.99 10.43
CA ARG A 7 33.98 30.35 11.39
C ARG A 7 34.23 28.85 11.38
N SER A 8 34.56 28.27 12.53
CA SER A 8 34.76 26.83 12.70
C SER A 8 33.64 26.22 13.56
N THR A 9 33.31 24.95 13.30
CA THR A 9 32.30 24.18 14.04
C THR A 9 32.87 23.42 15.24
N ASN A 10 34.18 23.48 15.48
CA ASN A 10 34.89 22.59 16.40
C ASN A 10 34.50 22.74 17.88
N ASP A 11 34.00 23.91 18.30
CA ASP A 11 33.62 24.18 19.70
C ASP A 11 32.13 23.90 19.98
N PHE A 12 31.35 23.53 18.97
CA PHE A 12 29.93 23.24 19.13
C PHE A 12 29.71 21.76 19.43
N SER A 13 28.85 21.48 20.40
CA SER A 13 28.37 20.12 20.67
C SER A 13 27.74 19.50 19.42
N ASN A 14 27.92 18.18 19.22
CA ASN A 14 27.30 17.43 18.12
C ASN A 14 25.78 17.68 18.02
N ASP A 15 25.08 17.85 19.14
CA ASP A 15 23.66 18.18 19.17
C ASP A 15 23.35 19.59 18.64
N ALA A 16 24.23 20.57 18.89
CA ALA A 16 24.07 21.93 18.37
C ALA A 16 24.31 21.99 16.85
N VAL A 17 25.28 21.21 16.33
CA VAL A 17 25.53 21.07 14.89
C VAL A 17 24.37 20.37 14.19
N ALA A 18 23.83 19.31 14.79
CA ALA A 18 22.63 18.63 14.30
C ALA A 18 21.42 19.57 14.27
N ARG A 19 21.17 20.36 15.32
CA ARG A 19 20.08 21.36 15.36
C ARG A 19 20.26 22.49 14.35
N SER A 20 21.49 22.94 14.10
CA SER A 20 21.78 23.94 13.06
C SER A 20 21.47 23.41 11.67
N THR A 21 21.93 22.18 11.38
CA THR A 21 21.63 21.47 10.13
C THR A 21 20.12 21.25 9.98
N ALA A 22 19.44 20.93 11.08
CA ALA A 22 17.99 20.80 11.15
C ALA A 22 17.27 22.08 10.74
N ALA A 23 17.70 23.20 11.32
CA ALA A 23 17.14 24.52 11.05
C ALA A 23 17.37 24.94 9.59
N LYS A 24 18.56 24.69 9.05
CA LYS A 24 18.90 24.95 7.65
C LYS A 24 17.96 24.19 6.70
N LEU A 25 17.86 22.88 6.84
CA LEU A 25 16.99 22.04 6.00
C LEU A 25 15.51 22.44 6.13
N LYS A 26 15.07 22.78 7.35
CA LYS A 26 13.71 23.25 7.60
C LYS A 26 13.42 24.59 6.92
N LEU A 27 14.37 25.52 6.92
CA LEU A 27 14.25 26.80 6.23
C LEU A 27 14.25 26.62 4.71
N GLU A 28 15.17 25.82 4.17
CA GLU A 28 15.22 25.51 2.73
C GLU A 28 13.91 24.87 2.25
N SER A 29 13.42 23.86 2.99
CA SER A 29 12.12 23.23 2.71
C SER A 29 10.96 24.21 2.82
N PHE A 30 10.95 25.08 3.84
CA PHE A 30 9.91 26.09 4.02
C PHE A 30 9.85 27.08 2.86
N TYR A 31 11.00 27.62 2.44
CA TYR A 31 11.06 28.57 1.33
C TYR A 31 10.73 27.90 0.00
N LYS A 32 11.19 26.67 -0.23
CA LYS A 32 10.82 25.90 -1.44
C LYS A 32 9.30 25.74 -1.53
N VAL A 33 8.66 25.24 -0.47
CA VAL A 33 7.20 25.06 -0.43
C VAL A 33 6.47 26.40 -0.58
N ALA A 34 7.00 27.49 0.01
CA ALA A 34 6.41 28.82 -0.12
C ALA A 34 6.51 29.39 -1.54
N VAL A 35 7.61 29.13 -2.25
CA VAL A 35 7.80 29.52 -3.66
C VAL A 35 6.89 28.70 -4.57
N ASP A 36 6.87 27.37 -4.44
CA ASP A 36 5.99 26.49 -5.22
C ASP A 36 4.52 26.89 -5.02
N ALA A 37 4.14 27.17 -3.78
CA ALA A 37 2.83 27.71 -3.42
C ALA A 37 2.48 29.04 -4.10
N ALA A 38 3.46 29.94 -4.25
CA ALA A 38 3.26 31.22 -4.92
C ALA A 38 3.15 31.05 -6.43
N ILE A 39 3.92 30.13 -7.01
CA ILE A 39 3.84 29.76 -8.43
C ILE A 39 2.46 29.16 -8.76
N GLU A 40 1.99 28.18 -7.99
CA GLU A 40 0.65 27.58 -8.16
C GLU A 40 -0.48 28.61 -8.01
N ARG A 41 -0.31 29.58 -7.10
CA ARG A 41 -1.27 30.67 -6.91
C ARG A 41 -1.31 31.56 -8.14
N ASN A 42 -0.15 31.93 -8.68
CA ASN A 42 -0.07 32.74 -9.89
C ASN A 42 -0.63 32.00 -11.11
N ALA A 43 -0.33 30.71 -11.28
CA ALA A 43 -0.88 29.91 -12.38
C ALA A 43 -2.41 29.89 -12.38
N ARG A 44 -3.02 29.66 -11.21
CA ARG A 44 -4.49 29.65 -11.06
C ARG A 44 -5.13 31.02 -11.22
N ARG A 45 -4.40 32.08 -10.85
CA ARG A 45 -4.83 33.45 -11.11
C ARG A 45 -4.86 33.73 -12.62
N ILE A 46 -3.82 33.32 -13.36
CA ILE A 46 -3.75 33.47 -14.82
C ILE A 46 -4.87 32.66 -15.50
N GLU A 47 -5.16 31.45 -15.01
CA GLU A 47 -6.27 30.64 -15.52
C GLU A 47 -7.63 31.33 -15.32
N LEU A 48 -7.85 31.92 -14.14
CA LEU A 48 -9.04 32.73 -13.89
C LEU A 48 -9.12 33.93 -14.85
N GLU A 49 -8.03 34.70 -14.98
CA GLU A 49 -7.97 35.85 -15.88
C GLU A 49 -8.31 35.44 -17.33
N THR A 50 -7.82 34.29 -17.78
CA THR A 50 -8.14 33.72 -19.10
C THR A 50 -9.64 33.37 -19.23
N ARG A 51 -10.24 32.71 -18.23
CA ARG A 51 -11.69 32.41 -18.23
C ARG A 51 -12.54 33.67 -18.19
N LEU A 52 -12.09 34.71 -17.48
CA LEU A 52 -12.81 36.00 -17.39
C LEU A 52 -12.81 36.76 -18.71
N VAL A 53 -11.80 36.58 -19.57
CA VAL A 53 -11.76 37.14 -20.93
C VAL A 53 -12.76 36.44 -21.84
N GLN A 54 -12.98 35.12 -21.69
CA GLN A 54 -13.93 34.34 -22.50
C GLN A 54 -15.41 34.63 -22.16
N LEU A 55 -15.68 35.15 -20.96
CA LEU A 55 -17.03 35.52 -20.54
C LEU A 55 -17.40 36.91 -21.08
N HIS A 56 -18.60 37.04 -21.66
CA HIS A 56 -19.04 38.29 -22.29
C HIS A 56 -19.92 39.15 -21.36
N THR A 57 -20.61 38.53 -20.39
CA THR A 57 -21.51 39.22 -19.46
C THR A 57 -20.80 39.58 -18.15
N PRO A 58 -20.98 40.81 -17.60
CA PRO A 58 -20.38 41.23 -16.34
C PRO A 58 -20.82 40.38 -15.13
N GLU A 59 -22.07 39.92 -15.10
CA GLU A 59 -22.61 39.08 -14.02
C GLU A 59 -21.91 37.70 -13.93
N SER A 60 -21.63 37.08 -15.08
CA SER A 60 -20.88 35.82 -15.11
C SER A 60 -19.44 35.99 -14.66
N LYS A 61 -18.81 37.14 -14.99
CA LYS A 61 -17.45 37.47 -14.51
C LYS A 61 -17.41 37.62 -13.01
N GLU A 62 -18.37 38.36 -12.44
CA GLU A 62 -18.44 38.59 -11.00
C GLU A 62 -18.71 37.29 -10.23
N ARG A 63 -19.53 36.39 -10.77
CA ARG A 63 -19.76 35.05 -10.19
C ARG A 63 -18.49 34.22 -10.14
N GLU A 64 -17.69 34.19 -11.21
CA GLU A 64 -16.44 33.44 -11.25
C GLU A 64 -15.36 34.04 -10.34
N ILE A 65 -15.23 35.38 -10.28
CA ILE A 65 -14.34 36.05 -9.31
C ILE A 65 -14.75 35.68 -7.89
N ARG A 66 -16.04 35.73 -7.55
CA ARG A 66 -16.53 35.39 -6.20
C ARG A 66 -16.25 33.94 -5.82
N LYS A 67 -16.43 33.00 -6.77
CA LYS A 67 -16.06 31.59 -6.58
C LYS A 67 -14.56 31.43 -6.34
N TYR A 68 -13.74 32.09 -7.14
CA TYR A 68 -12.28 32.05 -7.00
C TYR A 68 -11.84 32.60 -5.64
N THR A 69 -12.30 33.80 -5.25
CA THR A 69 -11.94 34.41 -3.95
C THR A 69 -12.36 33.54 -2.77
N LYS A 70 -13.54 32.89 -2.86
CA LYS A 70 -14.01 31.95 -1.84
C LYS A 70 -13.11 30.71 -1.77
N SER A 71 -12.78 30.11 -2.91
CA SER A 71 -11.91 28.93 -3.02
C SER A 71 -10.48 29.23 -2.51
N GLU A 72 -9.92 30.38 -2.91
CA GLU A 72 -8.60 30.83 -2.49
C GLU A 72 -8.54 31.11 -0.98
N SER A 73 -9.56 31.79 -0.43
CA SER A 73 -9.66 32.04 1.01
C SER A 73 -9.77 30.75 1.82
N GLN A 74 -10.56 29.78 1.33
CA GLN A 74 -10.65 28.45 1.95
C GLN A 74 -9.32 27.71 1.90
N GLN A 75 -8.60 27.79 0.78
CA GLN A 75 -7.30 27.15 0.63
C GLN A 75 -6.23 27.74 1.56
N LEU A 76 -6.18 29.07 1.68
CA LEU A 76 -5.28 29.76 2.60
C LEU A 76 -5.60 29.39 4.06
N ARG A 77 -6.89 29.28 4.41
CA ARG A 77 -7.33 28.82 5.73
C ARG A 77 -6.90 27.37 5.99
N LEU A 78 -7.14 26.47 5.04
CA LEU A 78 -6.73 25.06 5.13
C LEU A 78 -5.21 24.89 5.24
N ARG A 79 -4.42 25.74 4.57
CA ARG A 79 -2.96 25.77 4.73
C ARG A 79 -2.55 26.21 6.13
N ARG A 80 -3.20 27.23 6.70
CA ARG A 80 -2.93 27.75 8.06
C ARG A 80 -3.34 26.79 9.18
N THR A 81 -4.46 26.09 9.03
CA THR A 81 -4.98 25.17 10.08
C THR A 81 -4.10 23.93 10.17
N LYS A 82 -3.28 23.80 11.21
CA LYS A 82 -2.54 22.54 11.46
C LYS A 82 -3.53 21.45 11.86
N ILE A 83 -3.57 20.37 11.09
CA ILE A 83 -4.37 19.18 11.43
C ILE A 83 -3.66 18.45 12.56
N LYS A 84 -4.42 18.05 13.57
CA LYS A 84 -3.93 17.32 14.75
C LYS A 84 -4.78 16.07 14.98
N LEU A 85 -4.26 15.15 15.78
CA LEU A 85 -5.00 13.96 16.20
C LEU A 85 -6.33 14.32 16.89
N SER A 86 -6.38 15.43 17.64
CA SER A 86 -7.59 15.93 18.31
C SER A 86 -8.74 16.28 17.36
N ASP A 87 -8.47 16.46 16.07
CA ASP A 87 -9.48 16.76 15.06
C ASP A 87 -10.24 15.50 14.62
N PHE A 88 -9.80 14.32 15.07
CA PHE A 88 -10.35 13.02 14.72
C PHE A 88 -10.81 12.26 15.95
N ARG A 89 -12.04 11.78 15.92
CA ARG A 89 -12.60 10.85 16.89
C ARG A 89 -12.40 9.42 16.39
N THR A 90 -11.70 8.60 17.16
CA THR A 90 -11.59 7.16 16.86
C THR A 90 -12.93 6.47 17.06
N VAL A 91 -13.36 5.70 16.05
CA VAL A 91 -14.57 4.87 16.09
C VAL A 91 -14.21 3.44 16.47
N LYS A 92 -13.29 2.81 15.74
CA LYS A 92 -12.87 1.43 15.96
C LYS A 92 -11.48 1.16 15.37
N VAL A 93 -10.74 0.23 15.95
CA VAL A 93 -9.52 -0.32 15.31
C VAL A 93 -9.96 -1.34 14.28
N ILE A 94 -9.50 -1.19 13.03
CA ILE A 94 -9.90 -2.04 11.89
C ILE A 94 -8.76 -2.93 11.37
N GLY A 95 -7.51 -2.62 11.72
CA GLY A 95 -6.36 -3.47 11.39
C GLY A 95 -5.16 -3.17 12.27
N LYS A 96 -4.31 -4.16 12.49
CA LYS A 96 -3.01 -4.03 13.17
C LYS A 96 -1.94 -4.59 12.24
N GLY A 97 -0.91 -3.80 11.97
CA GLY A 97 0.22 -4.16 11.13
C GLY A 97 1.52 -4.16 11.91
N ALA A 98 2.61 -4.50 11.22
CA ALA A 98 3.94 -4.64 11.81
C ALA A 98 4.51 -3.34 12.44
N PHE A 99 4.07 -2.18 11.97
CA PHE A 99 4.61 -0.85 12.33
C PHE A 99 3.60 0.07 13.01
N GLY A 100 2.40 -0.45 13.30
CA GLY A 100 1.33 0.30 13.92
C GLY A 100 -0.06 -0.23 13.58
N GLU A 101 -1.05 0.65 13.60
CA GLU A 101 -2.46 0.26 13.52
C GLU A 101 -3.25 1.14 12.57
N VAL A 102 -4.32 0.57 12.02
CA VAL A 102 -5.30 1.25 11.18
C VAL A 102 -6.60 1.38 11.97
N ARG A 103 -7.04 2.63 12.12
CA ARG A 103 -8.24 3.00 12.88
C ARG A 103 -9.27 3.63 11.96
N LEU A 104 -10.52 3.24 12.11
CA LEU A 104 -11.65 4.00 11.59
C LEU A 104 -11.81 5.26 12.44
N VAL A 105 -11.74 6.42 11.81
CA VAL A 105 -11.86 7.72 12.48
C VAL A 105 -12.92 8.58 11.82
N GLN A 106 -13.57 9.40 12.63
CA GLN A 106 -14.51 10.41 12.18
C GLN A 106 -13.94 11.79 12.47
N LYS A 107 -13.84 12.64 11.45
CA LYS A 107 -13.35 14.01 11.63
C LYS A 107 -14.43 14.85 12.31
N THR A 108 -14.08 15.57 13.38
CA THR A 108 -15.05 16.23 14.27
C THR A 108 -15.77 17.42 13.64
N ASP A 109 -15.14 18.11 12.68
CA ASP A 109 -15.70 19.30 12.04
C ASP A 109 -16.62 18.99 10.85
N THR A 110 -16.31 17.95 10.06
CA THR A 110 -17.07 17.56 8.86
C THR A 110 -17.94 16.33 9.07
N ALA A 111 -17.78 15.63 10.19
CA ALA A 111 -18.37 14.32 10.47
C ALA A 111 -18.05 13.24 9.41
N LYS A 112 -17.09 13.48 8.52
CA LYS A 112 -16.67 12.52 7.48
C LYS A 112 -15.83 11.41 8.11
N VAL A 113 -16.02 10.21 7.59
CA VAL A 113 -15.35 8.99 8.03
C VAL A 113 -14.10 8.75 7.17
N TYR A 114 -13.01 8.35 7.80
CA TYR A 114 -11.72 8.09 7.20
C TYR A 114 -11.04 6.87 7.83
N ALA A 115 -10.11 6.25 7.12
CA ALA A 115 -9.17 5.29 7.69
C ALA A 115 -7.88 6.04 8.07
N MET A 116 -7.45 5.93 9.33
CA MET A 116 -6.22 6.52 9.85
C MET A 116 -5.21 5.42 10.11
N LYS A 117 -4.13 5.38 9.32
CA LYS A 117 -2.96 4.53 9.56
C LYS A 117 -1.98 5.30 10.43
N SER A 118 -1.70 4.76 11.62
CA SER A 118 -0.73 5.30 12.58
C SER A 118 0.54 4.44 12.53
N LEU A 119 1.68 5.07 12.29
CA LEU A 119 2.99 4.40 12.15
C LEU A 119 3.96 4.91 13.21
N GLN A 120 4.62 4.01 13.94
CA GLN A 120 5.56 4.37 15.01
C GLN A 120 6.91 4.83 14.45
N LYS A 121 7.32 6.07 14.75
CA LYS A 121 8.61 6.62 14.29
C LYS A 121 9.81 5.83 14.82
N ALA A 122 9.77 5.45 16.09
CA ALA A 122 10.86 4.71 16.74
C ALA A 122 11.10 3.34 16.08
N GLU A 123 10.04 2.64 15.71
CA GLU A 123 10.12 1.33 15.06
C GLU A 123 10.63 1.44 13.61
N MET A 124 10.14 2.44 12.87
CA MET A 124 10.60 2.69 11.50
C MET A 124 12.11 2.99 11.44
N LEU A 125 12.62 3.79 12.38
CA LEU A 125 14.04 4.12 12.45
C LEU A 125 14.91 2.93 12.86
N LYS A 126 14.40 2.04 13.73
CA LYS A 126 15.11 0.81 14.10
C LYS A 126 15.27 -0.14 12.91
N ARG A 127 14.32 -0.16 11.98
CA ARG A 127 14.30 -1.08 10.82
C ARG A 127 14.73 -0.43 9.49
N ASP A 128 15.18 0.82 9.53
CA ASP A 128 15.62 1.61 8.37
C ASP A 128 14.59 1.71 7.22
N GLN A 129 13.30 1.77 7.55
CA GLN A 129 12.20 1.79 6.56
C GLN A 129 11.66 3.19 6.26
N LEU A 130 12.50 4.21 6.36
CA LEU A 130 12.06 5.58 6.13
C LEU A 130 11.75 5.86 4.66
N ALA A 131 12.57 5.33 3.75
CA ALA A 131 12.39 5.51 2.31
C ALA A 131 11.05 4.93 1.84
N HIS A 132 10.69 3.78 2.39
CA HIS A 132 9.43 3.05 2.18
C HIS A 132 8.19 3.90 2.51
N VAL A 133 8.13 4.50 3.70
CA VAL A 133 6.98 5.33 4.09
C VAL A 133 6.90 6.64 3.33
N ARG A 134 8.04 7.20 2.90
CA ARG A 134 8.04 8.36 2.01
C ARG A 134 7.48 7.99 0.63
N ALA A 135 7.90 6.86 0.08
CA ALA A 135 7.37 6.35 -1.19
C ALA A 135 5.87 6.07 -1.11
N GLU A 136 5.39 5.41 -0.03
CA GLU A 136 3.95 5.18 0.19
C GLU A 136 3.16 6.49 0.18
N ARG A 137 3.64 7.50 0.94
CA ARG A 137 3.02 8.83 0.95
C ARG A 137 2.98 9.45 -0.45
N ASP A 138 4.10 9.40 -1.17
CA ASP A 138 4.24 10.05 -2.48
C ASP A 138 3.33 9.40 -3.53
N VAL A 139 3.29 8.07 -3.59
CA VAL A 139 2.37 7.32 -4.45
C VAL A 139 0.92 7.69 -4.16
N LEU A 140 0.50 7.68 -2.88
CA LEU A 140 -0.87 7.97 -2.51
C LEU A 140 -1.25 9.45 -2.69
N ALA A 141 -0.28 10.37 -2.56
CA ALA A 141 -0.47 11.81 -2.72
C ALA A 141 -0.51 12.24 -4.20
N GLU A 142 0.28 11.59 -5.06
CA GLU A 142 0.32 11.84 -6.50
C GLU A 142 -0.79 11.11 -7.25
N SER A 143 -1.18 9.92 -6.78
CA SER A 143 -2.22 9.14 -7.43
C SER A 143 -3.59 9.81 -7.32
N THR A 144 -4.17 10.06 -8.49
CA THR A 144 -5.59 10.43 -8.69
C THR A 144 -6.39 9.28 -9.30
N SER A 145 -5.75 8.11 -9.45
CA SER A 145 -6.36 6.95 -10.09
C SER A 145 -7.49 6.38 -9.22
N PRO A 146 -8.64 6.00 -9.81
CA PRO A 146 -9.73 5.37 -9.07
C PRO A 146 -9.32 4.03 -8.43
N TRP A 147 -8.26 3.38 -8.94
CA TRP A 147 -7.77 2.07 -8.54
C TRP A 147 -6.85 2.07 -7.32
N VAL A 148 -6.46 3.25 -6.82
CA VAL A 148 -5.56 3.39 -5.68
C VAL A 148 -6.31 4.07 -4.54
N VAL A 149 -6.05 3.64 -3.31
CA VAL A 149 -6.59 4.29 -2.10
C VAL A 149 -6.21 5.76 -2.06
N GLN A 150 -7.18 6.63 -1.85
CA GLN A 150 -6.96 8.06 -1.82
C GLN A 150 -6.45 8.55 -0.45
N LEU A 151 -5.25 9.15 -0.41
CA LEU A 151 -4.77 9.91 0.76
C LEU A 151 -5.34 11.33 0.79
N PHE A 152 -5.99 11.71 1.90
CA PHE A 152 -6.50 13.07 2.10
C PHE A 152 -5.55 13.95 2.89
N TYR A 153 -5.00 13.43 3.98
CA TYR A 153 -4.11 14.19 4.86
C TYR A 153 -2.99 13.29 5.35
N SER A 154 -1.82 13.87 5.56
CA SER A 154 -0.79 13.25 6.39
C SER A 154 -0.24 14.27 7.36
N PHE A 155 0.02 13.84 8.59
CA PHE A 155 0.58 14.67 9.64
C PHE A 155 1.41 13.80 10.59
N GLN A 156 2.09 14.44 11.54
CA GLN A 156 2.96 13.73 12.48
C GLN A 156 2.89 14.39 13.85
N ASP A 157 3.19 13.62 14.87
CA ASP A 157 3.48 14.09 16.23
C ASP A 157 4.87 13.58 16.66
N PRO A 158 5.30 13.79 17.92
CA PRO A 158 6.63 13.31 18.37
C PRO A 158 6.82 11.78 18.32
N LEU A 159 5.75 10.98 18.29
CA LEU A 159 5.79 9.52 18.41
C LEU A 159 5.38 8.80 17.12
N TYR A 160 4.41 9.34 16.39
CA TYR A 160 3.73 8.69 15.28
C TYR A 160 3.68 9.56 14.02
N LEU A 161 3.62 8.88 12.88
CA LEU A 161 3.15 9.41 11.61
C LEU A 161 1.71 8.97 11.38
N TYR A 162 0.90 9.86 10.81
CA TYR A 162 -0.51 9.62 10.53
C TYR A 162 -0.79 9.82 9.04
N LEU A 163 -1.41 8.82 8.43
CA LEU A 163 -1.95 8.85 7.07
C LEU A 163 -3.46 8.74 7.14
N ILE A 164 -4.18 9.76 6.65
CA ILE A 164 -5.64 9.81 6.61
C ILE A 164 -6.10 9.48 5.19
N MET A 165 -6.70 8.32 5.03
CA MET A 165 -7.09 7.72 3.77
C MET A 165 -8.62 7.60 3.67
N GLU A 166 -9.13 7.40 2.46
CA GLU A 166 -10.52 6.98 2.29
C GLU A 166 -10.80 5.66 3.03
N PHE A 167 -11.97 5.56 3.64
CA PHE A 167 -12.40 4.32 4.27
C PHE A 167 -13.08 3.42 3.24
N LEU A 168 -12.58 2.20 3.10
CA LEU A 168 -13.12 1.17 2.21
C LEU A 168 -13.86 0.12 3.04
N PRO A 169 -15.21 0.17 3.07
CA PRO A 169 -15.99 -0.62 4.02
C PRO A 169 -16.15 -2.10 3.62
N GLY A 170 -15.75 -2.49 2.41
CA GLY A 170 -15.85 -3.87 1.91
C GLY A 170 -14.78 -4.81 2.48
N GLY A 171 -13.84 -4.29 3.27
CA GLY A 171 -12.71 -5.06 3.79
C GLY A 171 -11.66 -5.32 2.72
N ASP A 172 -10.95 -6.43 2.88
CA ASP A 172 -9.88 -6.89 2.00
C ASP A 172 -10.24 -8.19 1.25
N LEU A 173 -9.57 -8.43 0.13
CA LEU A 173 -9.76 -9.62 -0.71
C LEU A 173 -9.46 -10.89 0.08
N MET A 174 -8.51 -10.83 1.03
CA MET A 174 -8.18 -11.95 1.90
C MET A 174 -9.37 -12.39 2.77
N THR A 175 -10.05 -11.45 3.42
CA THR A 175 -11.25 -11.72 4.24
C THR A 175 -12.37 -12.26 3.37
N MET A 176 -12.49 -11.80 2.12
CA MET A 176 -13.44 -12.35 1.15
C MET A 176 -13.10 -13.81 0.79
N LEU A 177 -11.83 -14.11 0.50
CA LEU A 177 -11.34 -15.48 0.24
C LEU A 177 -11.57 -16.40 1.44
N MET A 178 -11.30 -15.92 2.67
CA MET A 178 -11.56 -16.69 3.89
C MET A 178 -13.05 -17.03 4.08
N LYS A 179 -13.96 -16.18 3.60
CA LYS A 179 -15.41 -16.35 3.77
C LYS A 179 -16.02 -17.28 2.72
N TYR A 180 -15.59 -17.16 1.46
CA TYR A 180 -16.16 -17.91 0.34
C TYR A 180 -15.35 -19.15 -0.06
N ASP A 181 -14.14 -19.32 0.49
CA ASP A 181 -13.20 -20.42 0.25
C ASP A 181 -12.60 -20.44 -1.17
N VAL A 182 -13.46 -20.53 -2.18
CA VAL A 182 -13.10 -20.58 -3.60
C VAL A 182 -14.03 -19.69 -4.40
N PHE A 183 -13.49 -18.97 -5.38
CA PHE A 183 -14.26 -18.18 -6.33
C PHE A 183 -14.48 -18.94 -7.63
N SER A 184 -15.67 -18.81 -8.21
CA SER A 184 -15.92 -19.23 -9.58
C SER A 184 -15.06 -18.44 -10.56
N GLU A 185 -14.76 -19.01 -11.72
CA GLU A 185 -13.95 -18.33 -12.73
C GLU A 185 -14.51 -16.98 -13.16
N ASP A 186 -15.83 -16.80 -13.21
CA ASP A 186 -16.44 -15.52 -13.60
C ASP A 186 -16.15 -14.41 -12.58
N VAL A 187 -16.27 -14.74 -11.29
CA VAL A 187 -15.92 -13.87 -10.16
C VAL A 187 -14.44 -13.54 -10.19
N THR A 188 -13.60 -14.56 -10.36
CA THR A 188 -12.15 -14.39 -10.44
C THR A 188 -11.74 -13.56 -11.64
N ARG A 189 -12.36 -13.77 -12.81
CA ARG A 189 -12.12 -12.98 -14.03
C ARG A 189 -12.38 -11.50 -13.81
N PHE A 190 -13.47 -11.17 -13.13
CA PHE A 190 -13.79 -9.77 -12.79
C PHE A 190 -12.71 -9.16 -11.88
N TYR A 191 -12.40 -9.80 -10.75
CA TYR A 191 -11.43 -9.26 -9.80
C TYR A 191 -10.00 -9.22 -10.34
N MET A 192 -9.60 -10.22 -11.12
CA MET A 192 -8.28 -10.22 -11.77
C MET A 192 -8.19 -9.11 -12.82
N ALA A 193 -9.26 -8.86 -13.59
CA ALA A 193 -9.28 -7.75 -14.54
C ALA A 193 -9.14 -6.39 -13.84
N GLU A 194 -9.79 -6.19 -12.70
CA GLU A 194 -9.64 -4.97 -11.89
C GLU A 194 -8.23 -4.83 -11.31
N CYS A 195 -7.66 -5.91 -10.78
CA CYS A 195 -6.28 -5.93 -10.32
C CYS A 195 -5.29 -5.57 -11.42
N ILE A 196 -5.50 -6.04 -12.66
CA ILE A 196 -4.63 -5.72 -13.80
C ILE A 196 -4.64 -4.21 -14.08
N LEU A 197 -5.82 -3.58 -14.12
CA LEU A 197 -5.94 -2.14 -14.32
C LEU A 197 -5.35 -1.34 -13.15
N ALA A 198 -5.49 -1.85 -11.93
CA ALA A 198 -4.93 -1.21 -10.75
C ALA A 198 -3.40 -1.23 -10.75
N ILE A 199 -2.79 -2.38 -11.03
CA ILE A 199 -1.34 -2.54 -11.13
C ILE A 199 -0.79 -1.72 -12.30
N GLU A 200 -1.44 -1.75 -13.46
CA GLU A 200 -1.06 -0.94 -14.61
C GLU A 200 -1.10 0.56 -14.30
N ALA A 201 -2.13 1.04 -13.57
CA ALA A 201 -2.20 2.43 -13.16
C ALA A 201 -1.03 2.84 -12.25
N VAL A 202 -0.60 1.96 -11.34
CA VAL A 202 0.57 2.18 -10.48
C VAL A 202 1.86 2.20 -11.30
N HIS A 203 2.01 1.27 -12.26
CA HIS A 203 3.16 1.22 -13.16
C HIS A 203 3.25 2.45 -14.06
N ASN A 204 2.11 2.97 -14.54
CA ASN A 204 2.05 4.19 -15.35
C ASN A 204 2.44 5.45 -14.57
N LEU A 205 2.28 5.45 -13.23
CA LEU A 205 2.79 6.50 -12.35
C LEU A 205 4.31 6.36 -12.09
N GLY A 206 4.96 5.31 -12.61
CA GLY A 206 6.40 5.10 -12.48
C GLY A 206 6.81 4.37 -11.20
N TYR A 207 5.87 3.69 -10.54
CA TYR A 207 6.08 2.93 -9.32
C TYR A 207 5.85 1.43 -9.56
N ILE A 208 6.54 0.60 -8.79
CA ILE A 208 6.32 -0.85 -8.75
C ILE A 208 5.78 -1.19 -7.36
N HIS A 209 4.73 -2.01 -7.25
CA HIS A 209 4.06 -2.25 -5.97
C HIS A 209 4.90 -3.15 -5.03
N ARG A 210 5.34 -4.31 -5.54
CA ARG A 210 6.24 -5.32 -4.92
C ARG A 210 5.69 -6.12 -3.76
N ASP A 211 4.59 -5.69 -3.17
CA ASP A 211 3.87 -6.43 -2.12
C ASP A 211 2.41 -6.70 -2.50
N ILE A 212 2.18 -7.17 -3.73
CA ILE A 212 0.82 -7.51 -4.17
C ILE A 212 0.40 -8.81 -3.46
N LYS A 213 -0.60 -8.70 -2.59
CA LYS A 213 -1.19 -9.82 -1.83
C LYS A 213 -2.66 -9.54 -1.56
N PRO A 214 -3.49 -10.56 -1.26
CA PRO A 214 -4.92 -10.36 -1.06
C PRO A 214 -5.26 -9.39 0.09
N ASP A 215 -4.41 -9.29 1.11
CA ASP A 215 -4.58 -8.35 2.23
C ASP A 215 -4.45 -6.87 1.81
N ASN A 216 -3.69 -6.60 0.75
CA ASN A 216 -3.43 -5.24 0.24
C ASN A 216 -4.46 -4.81 -0.82
N VAL A 217 -5.33 -5.73 -1.26
CA VAL A 217 -6.40 -5.48 -2.23
C VAL A 217 -7.69 -5.22 -1.46
N LEU A 218 -8.13 -3.97 -1.40
CA LEU A 218 -9.30 -3.54 -0.64
C LEU A 218 -10.53 -3.37 -1.51
N ILE A 219 -11.72 -3.50 -0.91
CA ILE A 219 -13.01 -3.46 -1.60
C ILE A 219 -13.77 -2.18 -1.19
N ASP A 220 -14.16 -1.38 -2.17
CA ASP A 220 -14.94 -0.17 -1.94
C ASP A 220 -16.42 -0.45 -1.63
N ARG A 221 -17.19 0.60 -1.30
CA ARG A 221 -18.63 0.48 -0.97
C ARG A 221 -19.47 -0.09 -2.12
N ASN A 222 -18.98 0.03 -3.34
CA ASN A 222 -19.67 -0.40 -4.55
C ASN A 222 -19.29 -1.85 -4.91
N GLY A 223 -18.25 -2.41 -4.30
CA GLY A 223 -17.76 -3.77 -4.55
C GLY A 223 -16.55 -3.84 -5.49
N HIS A 224 -15.99 -2.69 -5.89
CA HIS A 224 -14.82 -2.61 -6.77
C HIS A 224 -13.51 -2.59 -5.99
N LEU A 225 -12.44 -3.07 -6.61
CA LEU A 225 -11.13 -3.17 -6.00
C LEU A 225 -10.34 -1.86 -6.03
N LYS A 226 -9.54 -1.66 -4.97
CA LYS A 226 -8.53 -0.62 -4.82
C LYS A 226 -7.28 -1.18 -4.17
N LEU A 227 -6.11 -0.79 -4.67
CA LEU A 227 -4.83 -1.15 -4.08
C LEU A 227 -4.49 -0.24 -2.91
N SER A 228 -3.95 -0.87 -1.87
CA SER A 228 -3.47 -0.24 -0.64
C SER A 228 -2.08 -0.74 -0.26
N ASP A 229 -1.45 -0.05 0.70
CA ASP A 229 -0.16 -0.43 1.28
C ASP A 229 1.04 -0.49 0.31
N PHE A 230 1.45 0.69 -0.15
CA PHE A 230 2.63 0.88 -1.01
C PHE A 230 3.95 0.93 -0.21
N GLY A 231 3.97 0.35 0.99
CA GLY A 231 5.12 0.42 1.91
C GLY A 231 6.40 -0.16 1.33
N LEU A 232 6.33 -1.12 0.41
CA LEU A 232 7.52 -1.68 -0.28
C LEU A 232 7.71 -1.13 -1.70
N SER A 233 6.83 -0.22 -2.13
CA SER A 233 6.89 0.35 -3.46
C SER A 233 8.04 1.32 -3.57
N THR A 234 8.86 1.18 -4.61
CA THR A 234 9.88 2.20 -4.92
C THR A 234 9.71 2.68 -6.35
N GLY A 235 10.12 3.92 -6.60
CA GLY A 235 10.19 4.44 -7.96
C GLY A 235 11.18 3.63 -8.80
N LEU A 236 10.92 3.58 -10.11
CA LEU A 236 11.74 2.88 -11.13
C LEU A 236 13.24 3.26 -11.11
N HIS A 237 13.62 4.35 -10.41
CA HIS A 237 14.96 4.91 -10.40
C HIS A 237 15.85 4.56 -9.20
N LYS A 238 15.41 3.69 -8.27
CA LYS A 238 16.28 3.25 -7.17
C LYS A 238 16.16 1.74 -6.95
N GLY A 239 17.20 1.02 -7.36
CA GLY A 239 17.42 -0.37 -6.96
C GLY A 239 17.34 -0.47 -5.44
N SER A 240 16.48 -1.36 -4.97
CA SER A 240 16.22 -1.50 -3.54
C SER A 240 17.20 -2.50 -2.94
N ASP A 241 17.70 -2.18 -1.75
CA ASP A 241 18.80 -2.89 -1.13
C ASP A 241 18.44 -4.35 -0.83
N PRO A 242 19.15 -5.31 -1.45
CA PRO A 242 18.93 -6.74 -1.25
C PRO A 242 19.44 -7.26 0.12
N GLU A 243 19.94 -6.38 0.98
CA GLU A 243 20.44 -6.69 2.33
C GLU A 243 19.31 -7.16 3.28
N TYR A 244 18.06 -6.75 3.04
CA TYR A 244 16.91 -7.08 3.90
C TYR A 244 16.64 -8.59 3.96
N TYR A 245 16.70 -9.28 2.82
CA TYR A 245 16.46 -10.73 2.75
C TYR A 245 17.69 -11.57 3.12
N LYS A 246 18.90 -11.02 2.90
CA LYS A 246 20.17 -11.68 3.23
C LYS A 246 20.32 -11.97 4.72
N LYS A 247 19.90 -11.03 5.59
CA LYS A 247 19.91 -11.22 7.05
C LYS A 247 18.99 -12.35 7.54
N TYR A 248 17.88 -12.60 6.85
CA TYR A 248 16.99 -13.73 7.17
C TYR A 248 17.62 -15.08 6.77
N ILE A 249 18.27 -15.15 5.60
CA ILE A 249 18.98 -16.35 5.14
C ILE A 249 20.18 -16.67 6.05
N GLU A 250 20.90 -15.65 6.51
CA GLU A 250 22.04 -15.83 7.42
C GLU A 250 21.62 -16.23 8.84
N GLN A 251 20.45 -15.78 9.34
CA GLN A 251 19.91 -16.21 10.63
C GLN A 251 19.50 -17.69 10.66
N GLU A 252 19.09 -18.28 9.52
CA GLU A 252 18.70 -19.70 9.48
C GLU A 252 19.88 -20.67 9.31
N LYS A 253 21.04 -20.22 8.81
CA LYS A 253 22.26 -21.07 8.71
C LYS A 253 22.88 -21.42 10.07
N GLY A 254 22.42 -20.81 11.17
CA GLY A 254 22.93 -21.03 12.52
C GLY A 254 22.12 -22.00 13.39
N ARG A 255 21.06 -22.63 12.88
CA ARG A 255 20.30 -23.65 13.63
C ARG A 255 20.76 -25.05 13.24
N ASP A 256 21.33 -25.76 14.21
CA ASP A 256 21.79 -27.14 14.10
C ASP A 256 20.72 -28.06 13.45
N PRO A 257 21.09 -28.90 12.46
CA PRO A 257 20.16 -29.79 11.74
C PRO A 257 19.77 -31.05 12.54
N ALA A 258 19.89 -31.03 13.86
CA ALA A 258 19.90 -32.26 14.69
C ALA A 258 18.65 -32.48 15.55
N ARG A 259 17.51 -31.82 15.29
CA ARG A 259 16.26 -32.14 16.00
C ARG A 259 15.05 -32.24 15.07
N ASN A 260 14.61 -33.50 14.92
CA ASN A 260 13.33 -33.97 14.41
C ASN A 260 13.20 -34.04 12.88
N SER A 261 14.01 -34.90 12.27
CA SER A 261 13.65 -35.57 11.01
C SER A 261 12.45 -36.50 11.26
N VAL A 262 11.24 -35.99 11.10
CA VAL A 262 10.07 -36.84 10.87
C VAL A 262 10.23 -37.41 9.47
N GLN A 263 10.23 -38.74 9.39
CA GLN A 263 10.39 -39.52 8.16
C GLN A 263 9.48 -38.96 7.05
N VAL A 264 10.09 -38.65 5.91
CA VAL A 264 9.40 -38.33 4.67
C VAL A 264 8.71 -39.62 4.21
N ASN A 265 7.42 -39.75 4.51
CA ASN A 265 6.59 -40.77 3.88
C ASN A 265 6.38 -40.39 2.40
N PRO A 266 6.38 -41.38 1.49
CA PRO A 266 6.24 -41.14 0.07
C PRO A 266 4.87 -40.51 -0.24
N ILE A 267 4.92 -39.26 -0.71
CA ILE A 267 4.05 -38.64 -1.70
C ILE A 267 2.59 -39.15 -1.70
N ASN A 268 1.77 -38.57 -0.83
CA ASN A 268 0.37 -38.28 -1.17
C ASN A 268 0.35 -36.82 -1.64
N LEU A 269 0.31 -36.63 -2.96
CA LEU A 269 0.39 -35.36 -3.68
C LEU A 269 -0.96 -34.63 -3.77
N THR A 270 -1.81 -34.80 -2.77
CA THR A 270 -3.05 -34.04 -2.58
C THR A 270 -3.02 -33.47 -1.18
N MET A 271 -3.04 -32.14 -1.07
CA MET A 271 -3.17 -31.48 0.23
C MET A 271 -4.48 -31.97 0.87
N SER A 272 -4.43 -32.57 2.06
CA SER A 272 -5.64 -33.03 2.74
C SER A 272 -6.47 -31.83 3.19
N ARG A 273 -7.79 -32.01 3.36
CA ARG A 273 -8.69 -30.97 3.92
C ARG A 273 -8.17 -30.39 5.26
N GLU A 274 -7.40 -31.17 6.01
CA GLU A 274 -6.77 -30.74 7.27
C GLU A 274 -5.64 -29.73 7.04
N GLN A 275 -4.87 -29.87 5.96
CA GLN A 275 -3.80 -28.93 5.59
C GLN A 275 -4.35 -27.58 5.11
N ILE A 276 -5.50 -27.57 4.44
CA ILE A 276 -6.21 -26.34 4.07
C ILE A 276 -6.71 -25.61 5.34
N ALA A 277 -7.21 -26.36 6.32
CA ALA A 277 -7.68 -25.80 7.59
C ALA A 277 -6.51 -25.26 8.45
N THR A 278 -5.38 -25.96 8.52
CA THR A 278 -4.17 -25.46 9.21
C THR A 278 -3.60 -24.25 8.50
N TRP A 279 -3.60 -24.21 7.16
CA TRP A 279 -3.18 -23.03 6.41
C TRP A 279 -4.05 -21.81 6.74
N LYS A 280 -5.39 -21.94 6.74
CA LYS A 280 -6.30 -20.84 7.13
C LYS A 280 -6.05 -20.34 8.56
N ALA A 281 -5.85 -21.26 9.51
CA ALA A 281 -5.62 -20.93 10.91
C ALA A 281 -4.24 -20.27 11.15
N ASN A 282 -3.19 -20.78 10.51
CA ASN A 282 -1.85 -20.20 10.56
C ASN A 282 -1.83 -18.83 9.87
N ARG A 283 -2.55 -18.68 8.75
CA ARG A 283 -2.55 -17.44 7.99
C ARG A 283 -3.22 -16.28 8.71
N ARG A 284 -4.29 -16.50 9.48
CA ARG A 284 -4.83 -15.47 10.39
C ARG A 284 -3.79 -14.98 11.40
N LYS A 285 -2.91 -15.87 11.89
CA LYS A 285 -1.80 -15.49 12.78
C LYS A 285 -0.68 -14.76 12.03
N LEU A 286 -0.39 -15.17 10.79
CA LEU A 286 0.63 -14.54 9.93
C LEU A 286 0.21 -13.15 9.42
N ALA A 287 -1.08 -12.87 9.21
CA ALA A 287 -1.57 -11.53 8.86
C ALA A 287 -1.22 -10.47 9.93
N TYR A 288 -1.11 -10.89 11.19
CA TYR A 288 -0.66 -10.04 12.32
C TYR A 288 0.85 -10.13 12.58
N SER A 289 1.59 -10.96 11.84
CA SER A 289 3.03 -11.16 12.02
C SER A 289 3.85 -10.10 11.29
N THR A 290 5.02 -9.78 11.83
CA THR A 290 5.97 -8.80 11.25
C THR A 290 6.67 -9.29 10.00
N VAL A 291 6.58 -10.58 9.72
CA VAL A 291 7.20 -11.24 8.57
C VAL A 291 6.08 -11.45 7.56
N GLY A 292 6.08 -10.67 6.47
CA GLY A 292 5.11 -10.83 5.40
C GLY A 292 5.08 -12.26 4.87
N THR A 293 3.97 -12.63 4.24
CA THR A 293 3.76 -13.96 3.67
C THR A 293 4.57 -14.07 2.36
N PRO A 294 5.67 -14.87 2.31
CA PRO A 294 6.54 -14.92 1.13
C PRO A 294 5.87 -15.57 -0.09
N ASP A 295 4.66 -16.11 0.08
CA ASP A 295 3.92 -16.91 -0.91
C ASP A 295 3.59 -16.17 -2.22
N TYR A 296 3.58 -14.84 -2.22
CA TYR A 296 3.31 -14.01 -3.42
C TYR A 296 4.58 -13.44 -4.05
N ILE A 297 5.74 -13.61 -3.41
CA ILE A 297 6.98 -12.97 -3.86
C ILE A 297 7.55 -13.72 -5.07
N ALA A 298 7.95 -12.95 -6.09
CA ALA A 298 8.52 -13.49 -7.31
C ALA A 298 9.96 -14.03 -7.09
N PRO A 299 10.37 -15.10 -7.78
CA PRO A 299 11.68 -15.73 -7.60
C PRO A 299 12.85 -14.78 -7.88
N GLU A 300 12.73 -13.86 -8.83
CA GLU A 300 13.77 -12.89 -9.16
C GLU A 300 14.09 -11.92 -8.02
N VAL A 301 13.11 -11.61 -7.15
CA VAL A 301 13.31 -10.74 -5.98
C VAL A 301 14.29 -11.37 -5.00
N PHE A 302 14.30 -12.71 -4.93
CA PHE A 302 15.23 -13.47 -4.10
C PHE A 302 16.60 -13.68 -4.75
N MET A 303 16.64 -13.80 -6.08
CA MET A 303 17.88 -14.12 -6.82
C MET A 303 18.82 -12.91 -6.97
N MET A 304 18.44 -11.72 -6.49
CA MET A 304 19.23 -10.48 -6.57
C MET A 304 19.63 -10.08 -8.00
N GLN A 305 19.01 -10.69 -9.02
CA GLN A 305 19.04 -10.20 -10.38
C GLN A 305 18.06 -9.04 -10.44
N GLY A 306 18.50 -7.88 -10.93
CA GLY A 306 17.65 -6.68 -10.96
C GLY A 306 16.25 -7.00 -11.48
N TYR A 307 15.24 -6.61 -10.71
CA TYR A 307 13.84 -6.92 -10.99
C TYR A 307 13.09 -5.63 -11.36
N GLY A 308 12.13 -5.75 -12.28
CA GLY A 308 11.30 -4.66 -12.78
C GLY A 308 9.84 -4.81 -12.38
N LYS A 309 8.98 -4.18 -13.18
CA LYS A 309 7.52 -4.14 -12.98
C LYS A 309 6.85 -5.51 -13.15
N GLU A 310 7.55 -6.46 -13.74
CA GLU A 310 7.08 -7.81 -13.99
C GLU A 310 6.83 -8.63 -12.73
N CYS A 311 7.49 -8.32 -11.61
CA CYS A 311 7.30 -9.04 -10.33
C CYS A 311 5.86 -8.93 -9.79
N ASP A 312 5.15 -7.84 -10.09
CA ASP A 312 3.75 -7.66 -9.68
C ASP A 312 2.83 -8.62 -10.44
N TRP A 313 3.15 -8.98 -11.69
CA TRP A 313 2.36 -9.95 -12.48
C TRP A 313 2.52 -11.38 -11.96
N TRP A 314 3.69 -11.74 -11.42
CA TRP A 314 3.87 -13.01 -10.73
C TRP A 314 2.97 -13.09 -9.50
N SER A 315 3.01 -12.03 -8.69
CA SER A 315 2.21 -11.92 -7.47
C SER A 315 0.72 -12.03 -7.77
N LEU A 316 0.25 -11.39 -8.86
CA LEU A 316 -1.11 -11.51 -9.33
C LEU A 316 -1.46 -12.94 -9.79
N GLY A 317 -0.53 -13.65 -10.45
CA GLY A 317 -0.70 -15.05 -10.81
C GLY A 317 -0.87 -15.96 -9.59
N ALA A 318 -0.14 -15.69 -8.51
CA ALA A 318 -0.29 -16.41 -7.25
C ALA A 318 -1.65 -16.14 -6.58
N ILE A 319 -2.14 -14.88 -6.61
CA ILE A 319 -3.50 -14.54 -6.14
C ILE A 319 -4.56 -15.22 -7.01
N PHE A 320 -4.36 -15.28 -8.32
CA PHE A 320 -5.29 -15.92 -9.23
C PHE A 320 -5.40 -17.42 -8.93
N PHE A 321 -4.27 -18.12 -8.76
CA PHE A 321 -4.26 -19.51 -8.31
C PHE A 321 -5.02 -19.68 -6.98
N GLU A 322 -4.75 -18.81 -6.00
CA GLU A 322 -5.41 -18.86 -4.70
C GLU A 322 -6.93 -18.66 -4.80
N CYS A 323 -7.41 -17.76 -5.66
CA CYS A 323 -8.83 -17.52 -5.86
C CYS A 323 -9.57 -18.76 -6.41
N LEU A 324 -8.91 -19.55 -7.25
CA LEU A 324 -9.51 -20.74 -7.86
C LEU A 324 -9.32 -22.02 -7.04
N VAL A 325 -8.19 -22.14 -6.34
CA VAL A 325 -7.80 -23.38 -5.64
C VAL A 325 -8.07 -23.29 -4.13
N GLY A 326 -8.16 -22.08 -3.57
CA GLY A 326 -8.43 -21.82 -2.15
C GLY A 326 -7.18 -21.76 -1.25
N TYR A 327 -5.99 -21.97 -1.82
CA TYR A 327 -4.71 -21.83 -1.12
C TYR A 327 -3.61 -21.30 -2.05
N ALA A 328 -2.57 -20.69 -1.48
CA ALA A 328 -1.46 -20.13 -2.27
C ALA A 328 -0.58 -21.25 -2.88
N PRO A 329 -0.06 -21.08 -4.12
CA PRO A 329 0.56 -22.16 -4.88
C PRO A 329 1.77 -22.82 -4.21
N PHE A 330 2.51 -22.07 -3.40
CA PHE A 330 3.74 -22.56 -2.75
C PHE A 330 3.62 -22.66 -1.22
N CYS A 331 2.40 -22.69 -0.68
CA CYS A 331 2.19 -22.67 0.76
C CYS A 331 2.86 -23.85 1.47
N SER A 332 3.50 -23.55 2.60
CA SER A 332 4.19 -24.52 3.46
C SER A 332 4.14 -24.07 4.92
N ASP A 333 4.30 -25.01 5.85
CA ASP A 333 4.34 -24.70 7.29
C ASP A 333 5.60 -23.89 7.68
N ASN A 334 6.66 -23.98 6.89
CA ASN A 334 7.93 -23.29 7.12
C ASN A 334 8.23 -22.29 5.98
N PRO A 335 8.47 -21.00 6.28
CA PRO A 335 8.85 -19.99 5.28
C PRO A 335 10.07 -20.37 4.44
N GLY A 336 11.05 -21.06 5.04
CA GLY A 336 12.24 -21.54 4.33
C GLY A 336 11.94 -22.59 3.26
N ASP A 337 10.86 -23.38 3.44
CA ASP A 337 10.44 -24.35 2.44
C ASP A 337 9.56 -23.71 1.36
N THR A 338 8.72 -22.74 1.71
CA THR A 338 8.04 -21.87 0.74
C THR A 338 9.04 -21.21 -0.20
N TYR A 339 10.16 -20.69 0.33
CA TYR A 339 11.25 -20.14 -0.47
C TYR A 339 11.82 -21.14 -1.49
N LYS A 340 12.15 -22.37 -1.04
CA LYS A 340 12.69 -23.42 -1.93
C LYS A 340 11.68 -23.77 -3.03
N LYS A 341 10.39 -23.86 -2.69
CA LYS A 341 9.32 -24.11 -3.65
C LYS A 341 9.18 -23.00 -4.69
N ILE A 342 9.32 -21.73 -4.28
CA ILE A 342 9.27 -20.57 -5.19
C ILE A 342 10.48 -20.57 -6.14
N VAL A 343 11.69 -20.84 -5.64
CA VAL A 343 12.90 -20.88 -6.47
C VAL A 343 12.83 -22.01 -7.50
N ASP A 344 12.34 -23.18 -7.10
CA ASP A 344 12.15 -24.35 -7.97
C ASP A 344 10.69 -24.46 -8.49
N TRP A 345 10.00 -23.33 -8.68
CA TRP A 345 8.58 -23.30 -9.04
C TRP A 345 8.16 -24.21 -10.20
N PRO A 346 8.96 -24.48 -11.26
CA PRO A 346 8.52 -25.35 -12.35
C PRO A 346 8.22 -26.78 -11.89
N LYS A 347 8.81 -27.22 -10.78
CA LYS A 347 8.60 -28.55 -10.20
C LYS A 347 7.46 -28.58 -9.19
N TYR A 348 7.11 -27.44 -8.61
CA TYR A 348 6.17 -27.35 -7.48
C TYR A 348 4.82 -26.71 -7.85
N LEU A 349 4.70 -26.07 -9.01
CA LEU A 349 3.43 -25.54 -9.50
C LEU A 349 2.55 -26.66 -10.07
N PHE A 350 1.67 -27.18 -9.22
CA PHE A 350 0.71 -28.23 -9.56
C PHE A 350 -0.74 -27.77 -9.33
N PHE A 351 -1.64 -28.19 -10.22
CA PHE A 351 -3.07 -27.91 -10.16
C PHE A 351 -3.79 -29.18 -9.70
N PRO A 352 -4.52 -29.16 -8.56
CA PRO A 352 -5.24 -30.34 -8.09
C PRO A 352 -6.32 -30.78 -9.08
N GLU A 353 -6.39 -32.08 -9.38
CA GLU A 353 -7.42 -32.66 -10.27
C GLU A 353 -8.85 -32.50 -9.74
N GLU A 354 -8.99 -32.26 -8.43
CA GLU A 354 -10.28 -32.05 -7.75
C GLU A 354 -10.89 -30.67 -7.99
N VAL A 355 -10.11 -29.71 -8.53
CA VAL A 355 -10.54 -28.33 -8.77
C VAL A 355 -10.85 -28.13 -10.25
N TYR A 356 -12.06 -27.65 -10.55
CA TYR A 356 -12.44 -27.33 -11.93
C TYR A 356 -11.83 -25.97 -12.35
N ILE A 357 -10.82 -26.03 -13.22
CA ILE A 357 -10.18 -24.86 -13.82
C ILE A 357 -10.24 -25.04 -15.34
N SER A 358 -10.67 -24.00 -16.04
CA SER A 358 -10.64 -23.94 -17.50
C SER A 358 -9.20 -24.02 -18.01
N ARG A 359 -9.03 -24.56 -19.21
CA ARG A 359 -7.71 -24.63 -19.85
C ARG A 359 -7.11 -23.24 -19.99
N GLU A 360 -7.94 -22.26 -20.30
CA GLU A 360 -7.57 -20.85 -20.43
C GLU A 360 -7.13 -20.25 -19.09
N GLY A 361 -7.78 -20.61 -17.98
CA GLY A 361 -7.39 -20.18 -16.63
C GLY A 361 -6.02 -20.75 -16.22
N GLU A 362 -5.82 -22.05 -16.45
CA GLU A 362 -4.54 -22.72 -16.14
C GLU A 362 -3.40 -22.15 -16.99
N GLU A 363 -3.61 -21.98 -18.30
CA GLU A 363 -2.64 -21.40 -19.22
C GLU A 363 -2.22 -19.99 -18.80
N LEU A 364 -3.19 -19.15 -18.41
CA LEU A 364 -2.92 -17.80 -17.95
C LEU A 364 -2.09 -17.79 -16.65
N ILE A 365 -2.45 -18.61 -15.66
CA ILE A 365 -1.69 -18.72 -14.40
C ILE A 365 -0.26 -19.17 -14.68
N ARG A 366 -0.06 -20.22 -15.49
CA ARG A 366 1.29 -20.69 -15.86
C ARG A 366 2.10 -19.64 -16.61
N SER A 367 1.44 -18.83 -17.43
CA SER A 367 2.10 -17.78 -18.22
C SER A 367 2.46 -16.54 -17.38
N MET A 368 1.65 -16.23 -16.36
CA MET A 368 1.93 -15.17 -15.38
C MET A 368 3.00 -15.61 -14.37
N MET A 369 2.94 -16.88 -13.93
CA MET A 369 3.91 -17.50 -13.04
C MET A 369 5.05 -18.16 -13.80
N ASN A 370 5.68 -17.41 -14.72
CA ASN A 370 6.86 -17.83 -15.46
C ASN A 370 8.09 -16.99 -15.07
N TRP A 371 9.27 -17.40 -15.56
CA TRP A 371 10.50 -16.63 -15.44
C TRP A 371 10.31 -15.20 -15.98
N SER A 372 11.00 -14.23 -15.38
CA SER A 372 10.85 -12.79 -15.68
C SER A 372 10.96 -12.48 -17.18
N GLU A 373 11.85 -13.16 -17.91
CA GLU A 373 12.07 -12.97 -19.35
C GLU A 373 10.92 -13.47 -20.24
N SER A 374 10.21 -14.50 -19.79
CA SER A 374 9.12 -15.16 -20.56
C SER A 374 7.73 -14.82 -20.02
N ARG A 375 7.64 -13.93 -19.02
CA ARG A 375 6.39 -13.54 -18.38
C ARG A 375 5.58 -12.64 -19.31
N LEU A 376 4.26 -12.84 -19.31
CA LEU A 376 3.35 -12.02 -20.12
C LEU A 376 3.42 -10.55 -19.71
N ASN A 377 3.42 -9.68 -20.72
CA ASN A 377 3.26 -8.24 -20.51
C ASN A 377 1.77 -7.87 -20.36
N VAL A 378 1.48 -6.66 -19.86
CA VAL A 378 0.10 -6.21 -19.61
C VAL A 378 -0.80 -6.32 -20.84
N HIS A 379 -0.28 -6.05 -22.04
CA HIS A 379 -1.05 -6.14 -23.28
C HIS A 379 -1.39 -7.58 -23.64
N GLN A 380 -0.46 -8.51 -23.45
CA GLN A 380 -0.67 -9.93 -23.65
C GLN A 380 -1.63 -10.51 -22.62
N ILE A 381 -1.53 -10.10 -21.35
CA ILE A 381 -2.46 -10.50 -20.29
C ILE A 381 -3.88 -10.06 -20.65
N LYS A 382 -4.06 -8.80 -21.08
CA LYS A 382 -5.38 -8.27 -21.47
C LYS A 382 -5.97 -8.93 -22.71
N ALA A 383 -5.12 -9.39 -23.63
CA ALA A 383 -5.52 -10.07 -24.86
C ALA A 383 -5.74 -11.59 -24.67
N HIS A 384 -5.50 -12.12 -23.48
CA HIS A 384 -5.61 -13.55 -23.22
C HIS A 384 -7.06 -14.04 -23.36
N PRO A 385 -7.32 -15.23 -23.96
CA PRO A 385 -8.66 -15.78 -24.14
C PRO A 385 -9.50 -15.87 -22.86
N PHE A 386 -8.86 -16.02 -21.70
CA PHE A 386 -9.53 -16.01 -20.40
C PHE A 386 -10.34 -14.74 -20.13
N PHE A 387 -9.93 -13.59 -20.68
CA PHE A 387 -10.63 -12.31 -20.57
C PHE A 387 -11.52 -11.99 -21.78
N TYR A 388 -11.88 -12.99 -22.59
CA TYR A 388 -12.75 -12.78 -23.74
C TYR A 388 -14.07 -12.11 -23.34
N GLY A 389 -14.39 -10.98 -23.98
CA GLY A 389 -15.58 -10.18 -23.68
C GLY A 389 -15.44 -9.16 -22.53
N ALA A 390 -14.28 -9.05 -21.90
CA ALA A 390 -14.04 -8.02 -20.88
C ALA A 390 -13.90 -6.62 -21.50
N ASP A 391 -14.74 -5.67 -21.07
CA ASP A 391 -14.56 -4.24 -21.39
C ASP A 391 -13.65 -3.56 -20.36
N TRP A 392 -12.38 -3.40 -20.74
CA TRP A 392 -11.34 -2.78 -19.91
C TRP A 392 -11.60 -1.29 -19.60
N ASN A 393 -12.42 -0.59 -20.39
CA ASN A 393 -12.69 0.83 -20.18
C ASN A 393 -13.87 1.06 -19.23
N SER A 394 -14.87 0.18 -19.30
CA SER A 394 -16.10 0.30 -18.52
C SER A 394 -16.19 -0.69 -17.35
N LEU A 395 -15.10 -1.39 -17.01
CA LEU A 395 -15.07 -2.42 -15.97
C LEU A 395 -15.63 -1.93 -14.62
N ARG A 396 -15.36 -0.66 -14.27
CA ARG A 396 -15.83 -0.03 -13.02
C ARG A 396 -17.30 0.43 -13.07
N GLN A 397 -17.95 0.31 -14.22
CA GLN A 397 -19.39 0.58 -14.39
C GLN A 397 -20.22 -0.73 -14.38
N ILE A 398 -19.55 -1.87 -14.53
CA ILE A 398 -20.17 -3.20 -14.46
C ILE A 398 -20.49 -3.50 -12.99
N GLU A 399 -21.63 -4.13 -12.73
CA GLU A 399 -22.00 -4.54 -11.37
C GLU A 399 -21.02 -5.62 -10.87
N PRO A 400 -20.32 -5.39 -9.75
CA PRO A 400 -19.33 -6.33 -9.27
C PRO A 400 -20.00 -7.57 -8.65
N PRO A 401 -19.32 -8.73 -8.64
CA PRO A 401 -19.91 -9.97 -8.14
C PRO A 401 -20.29 -9.94 -6.65
N PHE A 402 -19.57 -9.14 -5.86
CA PHE A 402 -19.86 -8.92 -4.46
C PHE A 402 -19.97 -7.42 -4.16
N VAL A 403 -21.17 -7.00 -3.77
CA VAL A 403 -21.46 -5.65 -3.26
C VAL A 403 -21.63 -5.75 -1.73
N PRO A 404 -20.79 -5.06 -0.93
CA PRO A 404 -20.91 -5.07 0.52
C PRO A 404 -22.28 -4.57 0.98
N ARG A 405 -22.99 -5.37 1.77
CA ARG A 405 -24.25 -4.96 2.42
C ARG A 405 -23.92 -4.23 3.71
N LEU A 406 -23.89 -2.90 3.66
CA LEU A 406 -23.52 -2.04 4.78
C LEU A 406 -24.77 -1.53 5.52
N GLN A 407 -24.73 -1.56 6.85
CA GLN A 407 -25.78 -1.02 7.71
C GLN A 407 -25.58 0.47 8.03
N SER A 408 -24.34 0.94 7.98
CA SER A 408 -23.93 2.30 8.33
C SER A 408 -22.68 2.74 7.59
N ILE A 409 -22.41 4.05 7.54
CA ILE A 409 -21.16 4.62 7.02
C ILE A 409 -19.93 4.28 7.89
N THR A 410 -20.14 3.80 9.12
CA THR A 410 -19.11 3.32 10.04
C THR A 410 -19.17 1.81 10.26
N ASP A 411 -19.82 1.08 9.35
CA ASP A 411 -19.92 -0.37 9.45
C ASP A 411 -18.53 -1.01 9.27
N THR A 412 -18.15 -1.87 10.23
CA THR A 412 -16.87 -2.59 10.24
C THR A 412 -17.08 -4.10 10.21
N SER A 413 -18.26 -4.60 9.79
CA SER A 413 -18.61 -6.02 9.79
C SER A 413 -17.72 -6.88 8.87
N TYR A 414 -17.12 -6.28 7.84
CA TYR A 414 -16.20 -6.94 6.92
C TYR A 414 -14.73 -6.91 7.40
N PHE A 415 -14.46 -6.40 8.60
CA PHE A 415 -13.13 -6.38 9.19
C PHE A 415 -13.05 -7.39 10.34
N PRO A 416 -11.92 -8.11 10.49
CA PRO A 416 -11.70 -9.05 11.60
C PRO A 416 -11.43 -8.27 12.90
N THR A 417 -12.48 -7.67 13.48
CA THR A 417 -12.32 -6.78 14.65
C THR A 417 -12.18 -7.53 15.97
N ASP A 418 -12.60 -8.80 16.01
CA ASP A 418 -12.75 -9.56 17.25
C ASP A 418 -11.39 -10.07 17.78
N ASP A 419 -10.42 -10.28 16.89
CA ASP A 419 -9.07 -10.73 17.23
C ASP A 419 -8.13 -9.58 17.67
N LEU A 420 -8.54 -8.33 17.44
CA LEU A 420 -7.72 -7.15 17.71
C LEU A 420 -7.72 -6.72 19.19
N GLY A 421 -8.66 -7.21 20.01
CA GLY A 421 -8.86 -6.80 21.40
C GLY A 421 -7.84 -7.37 22.40
N ASN A 422 -7.08 -8.40 22.04
CA ASN A 422 -6.20 -9.14 22.97
C ASN A 422 -4.72 -8.72 22.95
N MET A 423 -4.35 -7.70 22.17
CA MET A 423 -2.97 -7.18 22.15
C MET A 423 -2.93 -5.84 22.90
N PRO A 424 -2.05 -5.68 23.91
CA PRO A 424 -2.03 -4.50 24.78
C PRO A 424 -1.95 -3.24 23.93
N ASP A 425 -2.74 -2.23 24.28
CA ASP A 425 -2.65 -0.88 23.72
C ASP A 425 -1.21 -0.40 23.85
N GLN A 426 -0.42 -0.53 22.79
CA GLN A 426 0.97 -0.09 22.74
C GLN A 426 1.09 1.45 22.68
N LEU A 427 0.02 2.17 23.00
CA LEU A 427 -0.04 3.63 22.97
C LEU A 427 0.71 4.28 24.14
N ASP A 428 1.02 3.54 25.22
CA ASP A 428 1.41 4.18 26.48
C ASP A 428 2.90 4.11 26.87
N LYS A 429 3.78 3.48 26.10
CA LYS A 429 5.23 3.40 26.46
C LYS A 429 6.16 3.45 25.25
N VAL A 430 6.28 4.61 24.60
CA VAL A 430 7.33 4.81 23.59
C VAL A 430 8.07 6.11 23.85
N GLU A 431 9.40 6.03 23.97
CA GLU A 431 10.28 7.19 24.13
C GLU A 431 10.27 8.06 22.86
N GLY A 432 10.22 9.37 23.05
CA GLY A 432 10.28 10.36 21.97
C GLY A 432 11.57 10.24 21.16
N VAL A 433 11.44 10.39 19.85
CA VAL A 433 12.59 10.36 18.93
C VAL A 433 13.35 11.70 19.04
N GLY A 434 14.68 11.66 19.20
CA GLY A 434 15.52 12.87 19.31
C GLY A 434 15.45 13.79 18.09
N ALA A 435 15.73 15.09 18.27
CA ALA A 435 15.52 16.14 17.26
C ALA A 435 16.26 15.90 15.92
N GLU A 436 17.41 15.22 15.93
CA GLU A 436 18.16 14.83 14.74
C GLU A 436 17.42 13.78 13.89
N LYS A 437 16.71 12.86 14.54
CA LYS A 437 15.92 11.81 13.89
C LYS A 437 14.55 12.31 13.44
N ASP A 438 14.04 13.40 14.01
CA ASP A 438 12.84 14.08 13.51
C ASP A 438 13.05 14.72 12.13
N LEU A 439 14.30 15.05 11.75
CA LEU A 439 14.62 15.54 10.40
C LEU A 439 14.32 14.53 9.31
N ALA A 440 14.40 13.25 9.65
CA ALA A 440 14.07 12.15 8.78
C ALA A 440 12.61 12.22 8.31
N PHE A 441 11.74 12.91 9.05
CA PHE A 441 10.31 13.05 8.75
C PHE A 441 9.93 14.45 8.24
N LEU A 442 10.92 15.30 7.91
CA LEU A 442 10.67 16.61 7.31
C LEU A 442 9.94 16.46 5.95
N GLY A 443 8.88 17.24 5.75
CA GLY A 443 8.05 17.18 4.54
C GLY A 443 6.96 16.10 4.56
N PHE A 444 6.83 15.30 5.63
CA PHE A 444 5.78 14.26 5.72
C PHE A 444 4.35 14.82 5.65
N THR A 445 4.14 16.09 6.01
CA THR A 445 2.80 16.69 6.07
C THR A 445 2.23 17.02 4.69
N PHE A 446 1.11 16.40 4.34
CA PHE A 446 0.38 16.60 3.10
C PHE A 446 -1.09 16.91 3.38
N LYS A 447 -1.70 17.70 2.50
CA LYS A 447 -3.14 17.97 2.51
C LYS A 447 -3.63 18.01 1.07
N ARG A 448 -4.53 17.10 0.74
CA ARG A 448 -5.22 17.07 -0.55
C ARG A 448 -6.28 18.15 -0.59
N PHE A 449 -6.21 18.97 -1.63
CA PHE A 449 -7.25 19.96 -1.92
C PHE A 449 -8.34 19.30 -2.76
N THR A 450 -9.39 18.80 -2.11
CA THR A 450 -10.65 18.51 -2.81
C THR A 450 -11.38 19.84 -2.98
N GLY A 451 -11.01 20.61 -4.00
CA GLY A 451 -11.74 21.78 -4.44
C GLY A 451 -12.75 21.35 -5.49
N SER A 452 -14.03 21.69 -5.26
CA SER A 452 -15.24 21.38 -6.04
C SER A 452 -15.93 20.09 -5.64
#